data_AF-A0A8H7E4B2-F1
#
_entry.id   AF-A0A8H7E4B2-F1
#
_cell.length_a   1.000
_cell.length_b   1.000
_cell.length_c   1.000
_cell.angle_alpha   90.00
_cell.angle_beta   90.00
_cell.angle_gamma   90.00
#
_symmetry.space_group_name_H-M   'P 1'
#
loop_
_entity.id
_entity.type
_entity.pdbx_description
1 polymer ?
#
loop_
_entity_poly.entity_id
_entity_poly.type
_entity_poly.pdbx_seq_one_letter_code
_entity_poly.pdbx_strand_id
1 'polypeptide(L)'
;MSGNIKNKTQNRSYPRSTVKKIIKGHSGKNVGRNVDALVYIDYVLFIQELMRNASRKARASGEKRIAARDIRKVTMSSLRKFKG
;
A
#
# COMPACT_ATOMS: atom_id res chain seq x y z
N MET A 1 -38.86 12.91 14.75
CA MET A 1 -37.94 13.27 13.65
C MET A 1 -36.77 12.29 13.65
N SER A 2 -36.85 11.22 12.84
CA SER A 2 -35.82 10.19 12.77
C SER A 2 -34.76 10.60 11.74
N GLY A 3 -33.61 11.05 12.23
CA GLY A 3 -32.46 11.43 11.41
C GLY A 3 -31.78 10.19 10.84
N ASN A 4 -31.97 9.94 9.55
CA ASN A 4 -31.33 8.86 8.81
C ASN A 4 -29.84 9.17 8.60
N ILE A 5 -28.99 8.67 9.50
CA ILE A 5 -27.53 8.71 9.33
C ILE A 5 -27.20 7.72 8.21
N LYS A 6 -27.10 8.22 6.98
CA LYS A 6 -26.47 7.48 5.88
C LYS A 6 -25.03 7.19 6.31
N ASN A 7 -24.79 5.99 6.82
CA ASN A 7 -23.46 5.43 6.92
C ASN A 7 -22.87 5.44 5.52
N LYS A 8 -22.03 6.44 5.22
CA LYS A 8 -21.24 6.52 4.00
C LYS A 8 -20.32 5.31 4.02
N THR A 9 -20.77 4.21 3.43
CA THR A 9 -19.98 3.01 3.25
C THR A 9 -18.74 3.45 2.49
N GLN A 10 -17.63 3.64 3.22
CA GLN A 10 -16.33 3.93 2.62
C GLN A 10 -16.10 2.80 1.64
N ASN A 11 -16.12 3.10 0.34
CA ASN A 11 -16.10 2.09 -0.70
C ASN A 11 -14.75 1.36 -0.57
N ARG A 12 -14.77 0.21 0.11
CA ARG A 12 -13.60 -0.56 0.57
C ARG A 12 -12.88 -1.26 -0.59
N SER A 13 -13.37 -1.05 -1.82
CA SER A 13 -12.79 -1.56 -3.04
C SER A 13 -11.57 -0.72 -3.43
N TYR A 14 -10.49 -1.41 -3.79
CA TYR A 14 -9.30 -0.75 -4.31
C TYR A 14 -9.56 -0.12 -5.71
N PRO A 15 -8.83 0.93 -6.08
CA PRO A 15 -9.07 1.67 -7.32
C PRO A 15 -8.55 0.91 -8.55
N ARG A 16 -9.35 -0.03 -9.07
CA ARG A 16 -8.98 -0.91 -10.20
C ARG A 16 -8.49 -0.16 -11.44
N SER A 17 -9.16 0.93 -11.80
CA SER A 17 -8.82 1.72 -12.99
C SER A 17 -7.43 2.35 -12.87
N THR A 18 -7.11 2.92 -11.71
CA THR A 18 -5.79 3.50 -11.40
C THR A 18 -4.71 2.43 -11.43
N VAL A 19 -4.93 1.29 -10.76
CA VAL A 19 -3.96 0.18 -10.73
C VAL A 19 -3.68 -0.32 -12.14
N LYS A 20 -4.72 -0.54 -12.97
CA LYS A 20 -4.55 -0.95 -14.36
C LYS A 20 -3.75 0.07 -15.20
N LYS A 21 -4.01 1.37 -15.03
CA LYS A 21 -3.28 2.43 -15.74
C LYS A 21 -1.79 2.43 -15.36
N ILE A 22 -1.47 2.30 -14.07
CA ILE A 22 -0.09 2.21 -13.57
C ILE A 22 0.60 0.98 -14.16
N ILE A 23 -0.01 -0.21 -14.07
CA ILE A 23 0.57 -1.45 -14.60
C ILE A 23 0.80 -1.33 -16.11
N LYS A 24 -0.18 -0.84 -16.87
CA LYS A 24 -0.04 -0.65 -18.33
C LYS A 24 1.09 0.32 -18.67
N GLY A 25 1.19 1.44 -17.94
CA GLY A 25 2.23 2.45 -18.15
C GLY A 25 3.65 1.93 -17.88
N HIS A 26 3.83 1.10 -16.87
CA HIS A 26 5.15 0.55 -16.52
C HIS A 26 5.52 -0.74 -17.28
N SER A 27 4.54 -1.55 -17.69
CA SER A 27 4.79 -2.82 -18.38
C SER A 27 4.79 -2.70 -19.90
N GLY A 28 4.13 -1.68 -20.47
CA GLY A 28 3.88 -1.57 -21.91
C GLY A 28 2.95 -2.66 -22.47
N LYS A 29 2.35 -3.49 -21.61
CA LYS A 29 1.53 -4.65 -21.98
C LYS A 29 0.07 -4.44 -21.64
N ASN A 30 -0.81 -5.15 -22.34
CA ASN A 30 -2.21 -5.21 -21.98
C ASN A 30 -2.38 -5.96 -20.66
N VAL A 31 -3.21 -5.41 -19.76
CA VAL A 31 -3.46 -5.98 -18.43
C VAL A 31 -4.60 -6.99 -18.53
N GLY A 32 -4.30 -8.26 -18.24
CA GLY A 32 -5.27 -9.34 -18.23
C GLY A 32 -6.36 -9.19 -17.17
N ARG A 33 -7.39 -10.05 -17.24
CA ARG A 33 -8.48 -10.07 -16.24
C ARG A 33 -7.89 -10.39 -14.85
N ASN A 34 -8.27 -9.61 -13.84
CA ASN A 34 -7.89 -9.79 -12.43
C ASN A 34 -6.41 -9.64 -12.07
N VAL A 35 -5.52 -9.39 -13.02
CA VAL A 35 -4.10 -9.08 -12.74
C VAL A 35 -3.97 -7.88 -11.79
N ASP A 36 -4.84 -6.88 -11.95
CA ASP A 36 -4.87 -5.70 -11.09
C ASP A 36 -5.17 -6.02 -9.62
N ALA A 37 -5.93 -7.09 -9.34
CA ALA A 37 -6.21 -7.52 -7.98
C ALA A 37 -4.97 -8.13 -7.33
N LEU A 38 -4.27 -9.00 -8.06
CA LEU A 38 -3.06 -9.68 -7.57
C LEU A 38 -1.95 -8.66 -7.28
N VAL A 39 -1.67 -7.76 -8.22
CA VAL A 39 -0.69 -6.68 -8.04
C VAL A 39 -1.06 -5.77 -6.87
N TYR A 40 -2.36 -5.50 -6.66
CA TYR A 40 -2.80 -4.69 -5.53
C TYR A 40 -2.58 -5.42 -4.19
N ILE A 41 -2.80 -6.73 -4.13
CA ILE A 41 -2.49 -7.53 -2.94
C ILE A 41 -0.99 -7.48 -2.63
N ASP A 42 -0.13 -7.67 -3.64
CA ASP A 42 1.32 -7.58 -3.46
C ASP A 42 1.74 -6.18 -2.95
N TYR A 43 1.13 -5.12 -3.48
CA TYR A 43 1.32 -3.76 -2.97
C TYR A 43 0.91 -3.62 -1.50
N VAL A 44 -0.24 -4.16 -1.10
CA VAL A 44 -0.71 -4.10 0.29
C VAL A 44 0.25 -4.86 1.21
N LEU A 45 0.72 -6.05 0.80
CA LEU A 45 1.71 -6.82 1.54
C LEU A 45 3.03 -6.05 1.69
N PHE A 46 3.46 -5.37 0.62
CA PHE A 46 4.63 -4.48 0.66
C PHE A 46 4.44 -3.34 1.67
N ILE A 47 3.30 -2.65 1.67
CA ILE A 47 3.01 -1.56 2.61
C ILE A 47 2.98 -2.09 4.05
N GLN A 48 2.40 -3.26 4.31
CA GLN A 48 2.39 -3.87 5.63
C GLN A 48 3.79 -4.17 6.16
N GLU A 49 4.66 -4.73 5.32
CA GLU A 49 6.05 -5.00 5.68
C GLU A 49 6.84 -3.70 5.91
N LEU A 50 6.70 -2.72 5.01
CA LEU A 50 7.34 -1.42 5.10
C LEU A 50 6.97 -0.74 6.43
N MET A 51 5.69 -0.70 6.77
CA MET A 51 5.19 -0.07 7.99
C MET A 51 5.61 -0.84 9.25
N ARG A 52 5.66 -2.18 9.20
CA ARG A 52 6.17 -3.00 10.30
C ARG A 52 7.63 -2.69 10.61
N ASN A 53 8.46 -2.60 9.57
CA ASN A 53 9.88 -2.28 9.70
C ASN A 53 10.11 -0.83 10.16
N ALA A 54 9.37 0.13 9.59
CA ALA A 54 9.42 1.53 10.01
C ALA A 54 9.01 1.69 11.48
N SER A 55 7.96 0.99 11.92
CA SER A 55 7.48 1.02 13.31
C SER A 55 8.51 0.42 14.29
N ARG A 56 9.25 -0.63 13.88
CA ARG A 56 10.35 -1.16 14.68
C ARG A 56 11.49 -0.15 14.80
N LYS A 57 11.82 0.54 13.70
CA LYS A 57 12.87 1.56 13.70
C LYS A 57 12.53 2.76 14.58
N ALA A 58 11.32 3.29 14.44
CA ALA A 58 10.81 4.40 15.27
C ALA A 58 10.90 4.06 16.77
N ARG A 59 10.47 2.86 17.17
CA ARG A 59 10.57 2.39 18.56
C ARG A 59 12.01 2.29 19.05
N ALA A 60 12.93 1.76 18.23
CA ALA A 60 14.35 1.67 18.58
C ALA A 60 15.01 3.05 18.74
N SER A 61 14.47 4.09 18.09
CA SER A 61 14.92 5.48 18.23
C SER A 61 14.16 6.27 19.30
N GLY A 62 13.26 5.62 20.06
CA GLY A 62 12.46 6.27 21.12
C GLY A 62 11.33 7.16 20.61
N GLU A 63 10.99 7.10 19.31
CA GLU A 63 9.95 7.92 18.71
C GLU A 63 8.55 7.34 18.98
N LYS A 64 7.63 8.19 19.45
CA LYS A 64 6.22 7.82 19.69
C LYS A 64 5.40 7.72 18.38
N ARG A 65 5.88 8.30 17.29
CA ARG A 65 5.24 8.30 15.97
C ARG A 65 6.27 7.95 14.91
N ILE A 66 5.81 7.37 13.80
CA ILE A 66 6.67 7.03 12.68
C ILE A 66 7.01 8.32 11.93
N ALA A 67 8.28 8.67 11.87
CA ALA A 67 8.75 9.81 11.08
C ALA A 67 9.08 9.38 9.65
N ALA A 68 9.07 10.36 8.72
CA ALA A 68 9.45 10.12 7.32
C ALA A 68 10.87 9.54 7.19
N ARG A 69 11.78 9.88 8.11
CA ARG A 69 13.15 9.33 8.14
C ARG A 69 13.19 7.83 8.37
N ASP A 70 12.29 7.28 9.18
CA ASP A 70 12.25 5.85 9.47
C ASP A 70 11.78 5.07 8.25
N ILE A 71 10.74 5.57 7.57
CA ILE A 71 10.23 5.02 6.33
C ILE A 71 11.35 4.99 5.27
N ARG A 72 12.03 6.13 5.05
CA ARG A 72 13.13 6.21 4.08
C ARG A 72 14.24 5.19 4.34
N LYS A 73 14.63 5.01 5.61
CA LYS A 73 15.66 4.04 6.01
C LYS A 73 15.26 2.60 5.71
N VAL A 74 13.99 2.23 5.87
CA VAL A 74 13.52 0.85 5.64
C VAL A 74 12.99 0.60 4.23
N THR A 75 12.87 1.64 3.40
CA THR A 75 12.30 1.52 2.04
C THR A 75 13.15 0.61 1.17
N MET A 76 14.47 0.80 1.13
CA MET A 76 15.36 0.02 0.26
C MET A 76 15.41 -1.46 0.64
N SER A 77 15.43 -1.79 1.93
CA SER A 77 15.42 -3.18 2.39
C SER A 77 14.08 -3.86 2.08
N SER A 78 12.97 -3.15 2.28
CA SER A 78 11.63 -3.66 1.96
C SER A 78 11.47 -3.89 0.46
N LEU A 79 11.93 -2.96 -0.39
CA LEU A 79 11.91 -3.14 -1.85
C LEU A 79 12.75 -4.33 -2.31
N ARG A 80 13.93 -4.56 -1.71
CA ARG A 80 14.77 -5.72 -2.03
C ARG A 80 14.10 -7.04 -1.72
N LYS A 81 13.33 -7.12 -0.62
CA LYS A 81 12.59 -8.34 -0.23
C LYS A 81 11.44 -8.67 -1.19
N PHE A 82 10.84 -7.65 -1.81
CA PHE A 82 9.73 -7.79 -2.76
C PHE A 82 10.19 -7.81 -4.22
N LYS A 83 11.51 -7.83 -4.50
CA LYS A 83 12.01 -8.21 -5.82
C LYS A 83 11.81 -9.73 -5.97
N GLY A 84 10.90 -10.11 -6.87
CA GLY A 84 10.79 -11.48 -7.38
C GLY A 84 11.97 -11.84 -8.27
#